data_AF-A0A7V8WB39-F1
#
_entry.id   AF-A0A7V8WB39-F1
#
_cell.length_a   1.000
_cell.length_b   1.000
_cell.length_c   1.000
_cell.angle_alpha   90.00
_cell.angle_beta   90.00
_cell.angle_gamma   90.00
#
_symmetry.space_group_name_H-M   'P 1'
#
loop_
_entity.id
_entity.type
_entity.pdbx_description
1 polymer ?
#
loop_
_entity_poly.entity_id
_entity_poly.type
_entity_poly.pdbx_seq_one_letter_code
_entity_poly.pdbx_strand_id
1 'polypeptide(L)'
;MIEAADAEAVVADPDRLATLTPSLEGVSVLCWLMGTAVGGAQAAAALHGPRLESMLEAIVDTPVRGVVYEAAGSVDPARLAGGAALVRHAAETHRIPVELVVQDPADHVRWLEAAVGAVQAVLTRQVAAG
;
A
#
# COMPACT_ATOMS: atom_id res chain seq x y z
N MET A 1 1.61 -3.61 20.50
CA MET A 1 0.24 -3.67 19.97
C MET A 1 0.01 -2.37 19.19
N ILE A 2 -0.75 -2.41 18.10
CA ILE A 2 -0.97 -1.25 17.21
C ILE A 2 -1.67 -0.12 18.00
N GLU A 3 -2.56 -0.51 18.89
CA GLU A 3 -3.33 0.33 19.80
C GLU A 3 -2.44 1.13 20.77
N ALA A 4 -1.22 0.65 21.06
CA ALA A 4 -0.27 1.39 21.88
C ALA A 4 0.30 2.63 21.18
N ALA A 5 0.11 2.73 19.86
CA ALA A 5 0.42 3.90 19.04
C ALA A 5 -0.80 4.78 18.77
N ASP A 6 -1.91 4.60 19.53
CA ASP A 6 -3.18 5.30 19.35
C ASP A 6 -3.81 5.06 17.96
N ALA A 7 -3.48 3.92 17.35
CA ALA A 7 -4.01 3.47 16.08
C ALA A 7 -5.10 2.42 16.27
N GLU A 8 -6.14 2.48 15.44
CA GLU A 8 -7.18 1.45 15.41
C GLU A 8 -6.63 0.17 14.78
N ALA A 9 -6.75 -0.94 15.48
CA ALA A 9 -6.33 -2.24 15.01
C ALA A 9 -7.53 -3.02 14.45
N VAL A 10 -7.35 -3.61 13.27
CA VAL A 10 -8.33 -4.50 12.65
C VAL A 10 -7.71 -5.87 12.43
N VAL A 11 -8.44 -6.92 12.81
CA VAL A 11 -8.10 -8.29 12.43
C VAL A 11 -8.61 -8.54 11.02
N ALA A 12 -7.70 -8.52 10.05
CA ALA A 12 -7.99 -8.76 8.64
C ALA A 12 -6.92 -9.65 8.00
N ASP A 13 -7.26 -10.21 6.83
CA ASP A 13 -6.41 -11.09 6.05
C ASP A 13 -6.23 -10.52 4.64
N PRO A 14 -5.01 -10.11 4.25
CA PRO A 14 -4.75 -9.52 2.94
C PRO A 14 -4.90 -10.51 1.78
N ASP A 15 -4.92 -11.83 2.04
CA ASP A 15 -5.30 -12.82 1.03
C ASP A 15 -6.81 -12.90 0.81
N ARG A 16 -7.59 -12.27 1.69
CA ARG A 16 -9.06 -12.21 1.67
C ARG A 16 -9.53 -10.76 1.73
N LEU A 17 -9.45 -10.04 0.61
CA LEU A 17 -9.72 -8.60 0.53
C LEU A 17 -11.07 -8.15 1.13
N ALA A 18 -12.10 -9.00 1.11
CA ALA A 18 -13.39 -8.73 1.75
C ALA A 18 -13.29 -8.50 3.27
N THR A 19 -12.19 -8.90 3.91
CA THR A 19 -11.90 -8.61 5.32
C THR A 19 -11.26 -7.23 5.52
N LEU A 20 -10.70 -6.64 4.46
CA LEU A 20 -10.07 -5.31 4.47
C LEU A 20 -11.04 -4.21 4.05
N THR A 21 -11.86 -4.45 3.02
CA THR A 21 -12.70 -3.41 2.41
C THR A 21 -13.62 -2.65 3.36
N PRO A 22 -14.24 -3.25 4.41
CA PRO A 22 -15.04 -2.50 5.37
C PRO A 22 -14.22 -1.46 6.15
N SER A 23 -12.91 -1.68 6.31
CA SER A 23 -12.02 -0.78 7.06
C SER A 23 -11.53 0.40 6.23
N LEU A 24 -11.93 0.50 4.96
CA LEU A 24 -11.59 1.62 4.09
C LEU A 24 -12.55 2.81 4.25
N GLU A 25 -13.65 2.64 4.99
CA GLU A 25 -14.53 3.75 5.32
C GLU A 25 -13.78 4.82 6.12
N GLY A 26 -13.83 6.07 5.64
CA GLY A 26 -13.09 7.19 6.26
C GLY A 26 -11.58 7.21 6.00
N VAL A 27 -11.02 6.25 5.26
CA VAL A 27 -9.58 6.21 4.92
C VAL A 27 -9.28 7.08 3.71
N SER A 28 -8.31 7.99 3.84
CA SER A 28 -7.87 8.86 2.74
C SER A 28 -6.69 8.31 1.93
N VAL A 29 -5.82 7.53 2.56
CA VAL A 29 -4.61 6.95 1.94
C VAL A 29 -4.48 5.49 2.34
N LEU A 30 -4.37 4.59 1.35
CA LEU A 30 -4.03 3.20 1.58
C LEU A 30 -2.51 3.02 1.56
N CYS A 31 -1.94 2.48 2.63
CA CYS A 31 -0.53 2.10 2.68
C CYS A 31 -0.39 0.56 2.56
N TRP A 32 0.10 0.08 1.43
CA TRP A 32 0.34 -1.34 1.17
C TRP A 32 1.81 -1.69 1.45
N LEU A 33 2.12 -1.99 2.72
CA LEU A 33 3.48 -2.15 3.26
C LEU A 33 3.85 -3.63 3.44
N MET A 34 3.89 -4.38 2.33
CA MET A 34 4.00 -5.85 2.32
C MET A 34 5.35 -6.38 1.79
N GLY A 35 6.35 -5.52 1.62
CA GLY A 35 7.65 -5.85 1.03
C GLY A 35 8.50 -6.84 1.85
N THR A 36 8.15 -7.06 3.12
CA THR A 36 8.71 -8.14 3.96
C THR A 36 7.70 -9.23 4.30
N ALA A 37 6.59 -9.33 3.58
CA ALA A 37 5.57 -10.35 3.84
C ALA A 37 6.19 -11.76 3.75
N VAL A 38 5.92 -12.56 4.77
CA VAL A 38 6.37 -13.95 4.88
C VAL A 38 5.22 -14.91 4.60
N GLY A 39 5.55 -16.15 4.24
CA GLY A 39 4.57 -17.20 3.94
C GLY A 39 5.04 -18.07 2.79
N GLY A 40 4.11 -18.82 2.18
CA GLY A 40 4.40 -19.55 0.95
C GLY A 40 4.79 -18.58 -0.17
N ALA A 41 5.75 -18.98 -1.02
CA ALA A 41 6.25 -18.12 -2.10
C ALA A 41 5.11 -17.59 -3.00
N GLN A 42 4.05 -18.37 -3.22
CA GLN A 42 2.87 -17.98 -3.97
C GLN A 42 2.00 -16.96 -3.24
N ALA A 43 1.86 -17.05 -1.92
CA ALA A 43 1.09 -16.09 -1.13
C ALA A 43 1.78 -14.71 -1.14
N ALA A 44 3.09 -14.69 -0.88
CA ALA A 44 3.88 -13.45 -1.00
C ALA A 44 3.82 -12.87 -2.42
N ALA A 45 3.87 -13.72 -3.46
CA ALA A 45 3.70 -13.25 -4.84
C ALA A 45 2.31 -12.66 -5.11
N ALA A 46 1.26 -13.26 -4.55
CA ALA A 46 -0.11 -12.79 -4.72
C ALA A 46 -0.30 -11.37 -4.17
N LEU A 47 0.33 -11.04 -3.04
CA LEU A 47 0.30 -9.71 -2.40
C LEU A 47 0.93 -8.59 -3.23
N HIS A 48 1.79 -8.92 -4.20
CA HIS A 48 2.42 -7.94 -5.12
C HIS A 48 1.94 -8.10 -6.57
N GLY A 49 0.89 -8.89 -6.78
CA GLY A 49 0.28 -9.13 -8.08
C GLY A 49 -1.25 -9.10 -7.98
N PRO A 50 -1.94 -10.24 -8.12
CA PRO A 50 -3.41 -10.27 -8.22
C PRO A 50 -4.15 -9.69 -7.02
N ARG A 51 -3.61 -9.81 -5.79
CA ARG A 51 -4.27 -9.21 -4.60
C ARG A 51 -4.13 -7.70 -4.58
N LEU A 52 -2.97 -7.20 -4.98
CA LEU A 52 -2.74 -5.77 -5.13
C LEU A 52 -3.61 -5.18 -6.22
N GLU A 53 -3.68 -5.83 -7.39
CA GLU A 53 -4.53 -5.42 -8.52
C GLU A 53 -6.01 -5.35 -8.09
N SER A 54 -6.55 -6.40 -7.48
CA SER A 54 -7.93 -6.39 -6.99
C SER A 54 -8.18 -5.35 -5.89
N MET A 55 -7.20 -5.06 -5.03
CA MET A 55 -7.32 -3.98 -4.06
C MET A 55 -7.34 -2.61 -4.74
N LEU A 56 -6.47 -2.39 -5.73
CA LEU A 56 -6.43 -1.14 -6.51
C LEU A 56 -7.74 -0.90 -7.28
N GLU A 57 -8.39 -1.95 -7.77
CA GLU A 57 -9.74 -1.87 -8.34
C GLU A 57 -10.79 -1.55 -7.26
N ALA A 58 -10.74 -2.25 -6.12
CA ALA A 58 -11.71 -2.09 -5.05
C ALA A 58 -11.70 -0.69 -4.44
N ILE A 59 -10.53 -0.05 -4.31
CA ILE A 59 -10.45 1.29 -3.70
C ILE A 59 -11.09 2.39 -4.55
N VAL A 60 -11.35 2.17 -5.84
CA VAL A 60 -11.99 3.17 -6.73
C VAL A 60 -13.38 3.56 -6.24
N ASP A 61 -14.11 2.62 -5.64
CA ASP A 61 -15.45 2.83 -5.09
C ASP A 61 -15.42 3.23 -3.60
N THR A 62 -14.27 3.64 -3.07
CA THR A 62 -14.07 3.99 -1.67
C THR A 62 -13.65 5.45 -1.48
N PRO A 63 -13.64 5.98 -0.24
CA PRO A 63 -13.08 7.30 0.05
C PRO A 63 -11.56 7.41 -0.15
N VAL A 64 -10.84 6.32 -0.46
CA VAL A 64 -9.39 6.35 -0.63
C VAL A 64 -9.03 7.22 -1.84
N ARG A 65 -8.20 8.23 -1.61
CA ARG A 65 -7.77 9.20 -2.62
C ARG A 65 -6.28 9.10 -2.92
N GLY A 66 -5.61 8.04 -2.48
CA GLY A 66 -4.18 7.90 -2.68
C GLY A 66 -3.63 6.57 -2.18
N VAL A 67 -2.52 6.13 -2.76
CA VAL A 67 -1.87 4.86 -2.41
C VAL A 67 -0.38 5.05 -2.18
N VAL A 68 0.14 4.47 -1.11
CA VAL A 68 1.57 4.29 -0.87
C VAL A 68 1.89 2.82 -0.96
N TYR A 69 2.88 2.45 -1.77
CA TYR A 69 3.28 1.06 -1.95
C TYR A 69 4.75 0.85 -1.55
N GLU A 70 5.01 -0.16 -0.73
CA GLU A 70 6.36 -0.57 -0.35
C GLU A 70 6.99 -1.44 -1.44
N ALA A 71 7.96 -0.86 -2.16
CA ALA A 71 8.67 -1.47 -3.28
C ALA A 71 10.06 -2.01 -2.90
N ALA A 72 10.29 -2.25 -1.61
CA ALA A 72 11.55 -2.75 -1.06
C ALA A 72 11.31 -3.71 0.11
N GLY A 73 12.24 -4.63 0.35
CA GLY A 73 12.17 -5.59 1.46
C GLY A 73 12.70 -6.96 1.06
N SER A 74 12.31 -7.99 1.81
CA SER A 74 12.81 -9.36 1.65
C SER A 74 12.08 -10.19 0.58
N VAL A 75 10.96 -9.69 0.04
CA VAL A 75 10.28 -10.33 -1.09
C VAL A 75 11.15 -10.23 -2.35
N ASP A 76 11.06 -11.22 -3.24
CA ASP A 76 11.76 -11.24 -4.53
C ASP A 76 11.66 -9.88 -5.27
N PRO A 77 12.80 -9.23 -5.60
CA PRO A 77 12.82 -7.92 -6.25
C PRO A 77 12.01 -7.84 -7.55
N ALA A 78 11.93 -8.93 -8.32
CA ALA A 78 11.14 -8.95 -9.56
C ALA A 78 9.64 -8.80 -9.27
N ARG A 79 9.16 -9.34 -8.14
CA ARG A 79 7.76 -9.22 -7.71
C ARG A 79 7.47 -7.82 -7.18
N LEU A 80 8.39 -7.26 -6.40
CA LEU A 80 8.28 -5.87 -5.92
C LEU A 80 8.21 -4.89 -7.09
N ALA A 81 9.06 -5.09 -8.11
CA ALA A 81 9.03 -4.32 -9.35
C ALA A 81 7.70 -4.49 -10.12
N GLY A 82 7.17 -5.71 -10.19
CA GLY A 82 5.85 -6.00 -10.76
C GLY A 82 4.72 -5.26 -10.05
N GLY A 83 4.65 -5.32 -8.72
CA GLY A 83 3.65 -4.57 -7.95
C GLY A 83 3.79 -3.05 -8.10
N ALA A 84 5.03 -2.54 -8.17
CA ALA A 84 5.27 -1.12 -8.45
C ALA A 84 4.78 -0.71 -9.86
N ALA A 85 4.83 -1.61 -10.85
CA ALA A 85 4.26 -1.36 -12.17
C ALA A 85 2.73 -1.32 -12.12
N LEU A 86 2.09 -2.23 -11.39
CA LEU A 86 0.63 -2.23 -11.19
C LEU A 86 0.13 -0.94 -10.55
N VAL A 87 0.80 -0.47 -9.50
CA VAL A 87 0.42 0.78 -8.80
C VAL A 87 0.56 2.00 -9.71
N ARG A 88 1.64 2.08 -10.50
CA ARG A 88 1.79 3.17 -11.49
C ARG A 88 0.71 3.11 -12.56
N HIS A 89 0.39 1.91 -13.05
CA HIS A 89 -0.68 1.74 -14.02
C HIS A 89 -2.05 2.16 -13.47
N ALA A 90 -2.38 1.78 -12.24
CA ALA A 90 -3.61 2.22 -11.57
C ALA A 90 -3.65 3.74 -11.39
N ALA A 91 -2.51 4.39 -11.13
CA ALA A 91 -2.42 5.85 -11.06
C ALA A 91 -2.79 6.52 -12.40
N GLU A 92 -2.33 5.97 -13.51
CA GLU A 92 -2.66 6.45 -14.86
C GLU A 92 -4.14 6.22 -15.19
N THR A 93 -4.66 5.02 -14.89
CA THR A 93 -6.02 4.60 -15.24
C THR A 93 -7.08 5.31 -14.40
N HIS A 94 -6.88 5.40 -13.08
CA HIS A 94 -7.88 5.93 -12.15
C HIS A 94 -7.59 7.34 -11.66
N ARG A 95 -6.44 7.92 -12.05
CA ARG A 95 -5.97 9.26 -11.63
C ARG A 95 -5.85 9.40 -10.10
N ILE A 96 -5.56 8.29 -9.42
CA ILE A 96 -5.28 8.27 -7.98
C ILE A 96 -3.78 8.60 -7.79
N PRO A 97 -3.42 9.59 -6.96
CA PRO A 97 -2.03 9.82 -6.57
C PRO A 97 -1.38 8.59 -5.95
N VAL A 98 -0.19 8.24 -6.42
CA VAL A 98 0.59 7.11 -5.86
C VAL A 98 2.00 7.53 -5.48
N GLU A 99 2.55 6.87 -4.47
CA GLU A 99 3.96 6.97 -4.08
C GLU A 99 4.55 5.61 -3.77
N LEU A 100 5.87 5.48 -3.98
CA LEU A 100 6.61 4.26 -3.74
C LEU A 100 7.66 4.47 -2.66
N VAL A 101 7.67 3.59 -1.66
CA VAL A 101 8.76 3.52 -0.67
C VAL A 101 9.79 2.53 -1.20
N VAL A 102 10.99 3.01 -1.53
CA VAL A 102 12.07 2.20 -2.12
C VAL A 102 13.21 1.92 -1.14
N GLN A 103 13.10 2.46 0.07
CA GLN A 103 14.03 2.26 1.17
C GLN A 103 13.75 0.90 1.80
N ASP A 104 14.81 0.15 2.11
CA ASP A 104 14.68 -1.16 2.74
C ASP A 104 14.12 -1.01 4.16
N PRO A 105 13.00 -1.68 4.51
CA PRO A 105 12.43 -1.65 5.87
C PRO A 105 13.38 -2.17 6.96
N ALA A 106 14.45 -2.89 6.61
CA ALA A 106 15.52 -3.25 7.55
C ALA A 106 16.30 -2.01 8.06
N ASP A 107 16.36 -0.94 7.28
CA ASP A 107 16.85 0.39 7.72
C ASP A 107 15.65 1.23 8.17
N HIS A 108 15.19 0.95 9.40
CA HIS A 108 13.93 1.48 9.91
C HIS A 108 13.86 3.01 9.93
N VAL A 109 15.00 3.69 10.16
CA VAL A 109 15.05 5.16 10.21
C VAL A 109 14.80 5.74 8.82
N ARG A 110 15.54 5.26 7.81
CA ARG A 110 15.40 5.76 6.44
C ARG A 110 14.07 5.35 5.82
N TRP A 111 13.61 4.14 6.14
CA TRP A 111 12.30 3.66 5.71
C TRP A 111 11.17 4.52 6.27
N LEU A 112 11.19 4.83 7.58
CA LEU A 112 10.13 5.62 8.21
C LEU A 112 10.09 7.04 7.64
N GLU A 113 11.25 7.68 7.47
CA GLU A 113 11.36 9.00 6.84
C GLU A 113 10.75 8.99 5.42
N ALA A 114 11.08 7.97 4.62
CA ALA A 114 10.55 7.83 3.26
C ALA A 114 9.04 7.54 3.24
N ALA A 115 8.56 6.66 4.13
CA ALA A 115 7.14 6.31 4.21
C ALA A 115 6.26 7.50 4.63
N VAL A 116 6.71 8.27 5.63
CA VAL A 116 6.02 9.51 6.04
C VAL A 116 6.03 10.53 4.91
N GLY A 117 7.18 10.72 4.25
CA GLY A 117 7.28 11.62 3.10
C GLY A 117 6.36 11.22 1.94
N ALA A 118 6.25 9.93 1.65
CA ALA A 118 5.34 9.39 0.64
C ALA A 118 3.87 9.68 0.96
N VAL A 119 3.44 9.44 2.21
CA VAL A 119 2.07 9.77 2.64
C VAL A 119 1.80 11.28 2.52
N GLN A 120 2.74 12.13 2.97
CA GLN A 120 2.60 13.59 2.88
C GLN A 120 2.51 14.08 1.42
N ALA A 121 3.30 13.48 0.51
CA ALA A 121 3.27 13.81 -0.91
C ALA A 121 1.92 13.44 -1.53
N VAL A 122 1.37 12.28 -1.19
CA VAL A 122 0.02 11.86 -1.62
C VAL A 122 -1.04 12.85 -1.12
N LEU A 123 -1.04 13.17 0.18
CA LEU A 123 -2.01 14.09 0.78
C LEU A 123 -1.92 15.51 0.19
N THR A 124 -0.71 16.01 -0.07
CA THR A 124 -0.52 17.36 -0.63
C THR A 124 -1.08 17.47 -2.05
N ARG A 125 -0.97 16.41 -2.87
CA ARG A 125 -1.57 16.38 -4.22
C ARG A 125 -3.09 16.35 -4.18
N GLN A 126 -3.69 15.81 -3.12
CA GLN A 126 -5.14 15.82 -2.95
C GLN A 126 -5.68 17.24 -2.74
N VAL A 127 -4.96 18.06 -1.97
CA VAL A 127 -5.33 19.47 -1.73
C VAL A 127 -5.19 20.32 -3.00
N ALA A 128 -4.18 20.06 -3.83
CA ALA A 128 -3.97 20.82 -5.07
C ALA A 128 -4.97 20.49 -6.20
N ALA A 129 -5.73 19.40 -6.07
CA ALA A 129 -6.67 18.91 -7.08
C ALA A 129 -8.15 19.18 -6.76
N GLY A 130 -8.46 19.79 -5.61
CA GLY A 130 -9.80 20.21 -5.18
C GLY A 130 -9.95 21.73 -5.25
#